data_AF-A0A927TM18-F1
#
_entry.id   AF-A0A927TM18-F1
#
_cell.length_a   1.000
_cell.length_b   1.000
_cell.length_c   1.000
_cell.angle_alpha   90.00
_cell.angle_beta   90.00
_cell.angle_gamma   90.00
#
_symmetry.space_group_name_H-M   'P 1'
#
loop_
_entity.id
_entity.type
_entity.pdbx_description
1 polymer ?
#
loop_
_entity_poly.entity_id
_entity_poly.type
_entity_poly.pdbx_seq_one_letter_code
_entity_poly.pdbx_strand_id
1 'polypeptide(L)'
;MEILYRYHNNLYVNLTNKCPCACTFCLRQTTDHVGESTRLWLEREPSAKEAIAEFDKFDMSQFEEVVFCGFGEPTEAFEVLKEVACFVKKTYHLPVRLNTNGLGNLVNGRDIVPELAGLVDTVSISLNNPHPEEYHKLVRSRFGDVSFRAMLDFAKECTKYVPNVIMSTVETTISKEDEKECAALCESLGVTYRIRPFE
;
A
#
# COMPACT_ATOMS: atom_id res chain seq x y z
N MET A 1 -2.40 7.15 -19.17
CA MET A 1 -2.18 7.25 -17.72
C MET A 1 -3.52 7.08 -17.05
N GLU A 2 -3.63 6.15 -16.11
CA GLU A 2 -4.83 5.98 -15.28
C GLU A 2 -4.53 6.29 -13.81
N ILE A 3 -5.32 7.20 -13.25
CA ILE A 3 -5.29 7.53 -11.83
C ILE A 3 -6.19 6.54 -11.07
N LEU A 4 -7.35 6.21 -11.63
CA LEU A 4 -8.27 5.20 -11.10
C LEU A 4 -8.34 4.01 -12.05
N TYR A 5 -8.33 2.79 -11.51
CA TYR A 5 -8.45 1.57 -12.31
C TYR A 5 -9.18 0.46 -11.54
N ARG A 6 -9.88 -0.41 -12.27
CA ARG A 6 -10.58 -1.54 -11.68
C ARG A 6 -9.62 -2.71 -11.52
N TYR A 7 -9.68 -3.36 -10.36
CA TYR A 7 -9.02 -4.64 -10.16
C TYR A 7 -9.77 -5.49 -9.15
N HIS A 8 -10.13 -6.71 -9.55
CA HIS A 8 -11.14 -7.54 -8.87
C HIS A 8 -12.44 -6.74 -8.62
N ASN A 9 -12.99 -6.81 -7.41
CA ASN A 9 -14.23 -6.12 -7.04
C ASN A 9 -14.00 -4.71 -6.47
N ASN A 10 -12.82 -4.11 -6.72
CA ASN A 10 -12.40 -2.88 -6.06
C ASN A 10 -11.95 -1.81 -7.06
N LEU A 11 -11.99 -0.56 -6.61
CA LEU A 11 -11.45 0.58 -7.34
C LEU A 11 -10.11 1.00 -6.73
N TYR A 12 -9.08 1.03 -7.56
CA TYR A 12 -7.72 1.35 -7.13
C TYR A 12 -7.36 2.79 -7.49
N VAL A 13 -6.58 3.44 -6.62
CA VAL A 13 -6.13 4.83 -6.77
C VAL A 13 -4.59 4.87 -6.84
N ASN A 14 -4.08 5.24 -8.01
CA ASN A 14 -2.67 5.35 -8.37
C ASN A 14 -2.23 6.83 -8.35
N LEU A 15 -1.51 7.24 -7.30
CA LEU A 15 -1.21 8.65 -7.03
C LEU A 15 0.21 9.11 -7.38
N THR A 16 1.15 8.18 -7.55
CA THR A 16 2.56 8.55 -7.75
C THR A 16 3.34 7.42 -8.41
N ASN A 17 4.39 7.80 -9.14
CA ASN A 17 5.42 6.87 -9.62
C ASN A 17 6.58 6.72 -8.62
N LYS A 18 6.67 7.59 -7.61
CA LYS A 18 7.75 7.55 -6.61
C LYS A 18 7.56 6.34 -5.72
N CYS A 19 8.65 5.66 -5.40
CA CYS A 19 8.69 4.62 -4.40
C CYS A 19 10.07 4.67 -3.74
N PRO A 20 10.18 4.60 -2.41
CA PRO A 20 11.48 4.54 -1.76
C PRO A 20 12.17 3.18 -1.95
N CYS A 21 11.47 2.18 -2.51
CA CYS A 21 11.95 0.83 -2.70
C CYS A 21 12.13 0.48 -4.18
N ALA A 22 13.15 -0.34 -4.47
CA ALA A 22 13.42 -0.90 -5.80
C ALA A 22 13.30 -2.43 -5.77
N CYS A 23 12.15 -2.92 -5.30
CA CYS A 23 11.96 -4.34 -5.00
C CYS A 23 12.19 -5.23 -6.21
N THR A 24 12.94 -6.33 -6.07
CA THR A 24 13.29 -7.27 -7.16
C THR A 24 12.10 -7.92 -7.86
N PHE A 25 10.97 -8.01 -7.16
CA PHE A 25 9.75 -8.67 -7.60
C PHE A 25 8.65 -7.66 -8.01
N CYS A 26 8.96 -6.36 -8.09
CA CYS A 26 7.94 -5.35 -8.36
C CYS A 26 7.41 -5.43 -9.80
N LEU A 27 6.09 -5.54 -9.96
CA LEU A 27 5.42 -5.64 -11.27
C LEU A 27 5.74 -4.48 -12.22
N ARG A 28 6.06 -3.29 -11.69
CA ARG A 28 6.46 -2.13 -12.52
C ARG A 28 7.74 -2.36 -13.34
N GLN A 29 8.48 -3.45 -13.08
CA GLN A 29 9.65 -3.85 -13.87
C GLN A 29 9.30 -4.74 -15.07
N THR A 30 8.12 -5.35 -15.06
CA THR A 30 7.74 -6.41 -16.02
C THR A 30 6.46 -6.10 -16.78
N THR A 31 5.66 -5.14 -16.31
CA THR A 31 4.42 -4.70 -16.96
C THR A 31 4.20 -3.20 -16.79
N ASP A 32 3.40 -2.62 -17.67
CA ASP A 32 2.93 -1.24 -17.62
C ASP A 32 1.50 -1.10 -17.07
N HIS A 33 0.83 -2.21 -16.78
CA HIS A 33 -0.57 -2.28 -16.37
C HIS A 33 -0.84 -3.37 -15.31
N VAL A 34 -1.92 -3.19 -14.55
CA VAL A 34 -2.49 -4.17 -13.61
C VAL A 34 -4.01 -4.12 -13.69
N GLY A 35 -4.69 -5.26 -13.58
CA GLY A 35 -6.14 -5.35 -13.67
C GLY A 35 -6.66 -4.86 -15.03
N GLU A 36 -7.71 -4.04 -15.00
CA GLU A 36 -8.33 -3.49 -16.22
C GLU A 36 -7.65 -2.21 -16.72
N SER A 37 -6.54 -1.78 -16.09
CA SER A 37 -5.81 -0.61 -16.57
C SER A 37 -5.14 -0.89 -17.92
N THR A 38 -5.02 0.16 -18.72
CA THR A 38 -4.19 0.21 -19.93
C THR A 38 -2.76 0.63 -19.60
N ARG A 39 -2.56 1.61 -18.70
CA ARG A 39 -1.22 2.09 -18.32
C ARG A 39 -1.17 2.84 -16.99
N LEU A 40 -0.42 2.30 -16.02
CA LEU A 40 -0.26 2.86 -14.67
C LEU A 40 0.92 3.83 -14.52
N TRP A 41 1.86 3.87 -15.46
CA TRP A 41 2.88 4.92 -15.46
C TRP A 41 2.25 6.30 -15.66
N LEU A 42 2.33 7.12 -14.62
CA LEU A 42 1.81 8.48 -14.65
C LEU A 42 2.73 9.40 -15.46
N GLU A 43 2.16 10.30 -16.26
CA GLU A 43 2.92 11.36 -16.94
C GLU A 43 3.42 12.40 -15.94
N ARG A 44 2.62 12.66 -14.89
CA ARG A 44 2.95 13.45 -13.71
C ARG A 44 2.09 13.02 -12.54
N GLU A 45 2.47 13.42 -11.33
CA GLU A 45 1.62 13.21 -10.15
C GLU A 45 0.30 14.00 -10.29
N PRO A 46 -0.88 13.35 -10.12
CA PRO A 46 -2.17 14.03 -10.12
C PRO A 46 -2.35 14.83 -8.84
N SER A 47 -3.11 15.93 -8.94
CA SER A 47 -3.65 16.62 -7.76
C SER A 47 -4.82 15.84 -7.16
N ALA A 48 -5.18 16.14 -5.91
CA ALA A 48 -6.38 15.58 -5.28
C ALA A 48 -7.64 15.88 -6.09
N LYS A 49 -7.78 17.08 -6.64
CA LYS A 49 -8.90 17.47 -7.50
C LYS A 49 -9.02 16.58 -8.74
N GLU A 50 -7.89 16.27 -9.37
CA GLU A 50 -7.86 15.41 -10.56
C GLU A 50 -8.22 13.97 -10.20
N ALA A 51 -7.64 13.42 -9.13
CA ALA A 51 -7.99 12.08 -8.65
C ALA A 51 -9.46 11.97 -8.26
N ILE A 52 -10.03 12.99 -7.59
CA ILE A 52 -11.44 13.05 -7.21
C ILE A 52 -12.35 13.11 -8.45
N ALA A 53 -12.00 13.91 -9.46
CA ALA A 53 -12.79 14.04 -10.69
C ALA A 53 -12.89 12.72 -11.49
N GLU A 54 -11.91 11.81 -11.34
CA GLU A 54 -11.97 10.51 -12.00
C GLU A 54 -13.07 9.60 -11.46
N PHE A 55 -13.53 9.79 -10.22
CA PHE A 55 -14.60 8.97 -9.63
C PHE A 55 -15.94 9.13 -10.37
N ASP A 56 -16.19 10.28 -11.02
CA ASP A 56 -17.42 10.53 -11.80
C ASP A 56 -17.58 9.58 -12.99
N LYS A 57 -16.51 8.89 -13.39
CA LYS A 57 -16.51 7.92 -14.49
C LYS A 57 -16.95 6.53 -14.07
N PHE A 58 -17.15 6.30 -12.77
CA PHE A 58 -17.42 4.97 -12.22
C PHE A 58 -18.74 4.93 -11.47
N ASP A 59 -19.49 3.84 -11.67
CA ASP A 59 -20.60 3.48 -10.79
C ASP A 59 -20.03 2.87 -9.50
N MET A 60 -19.97 3.68 -8.45
CA MET A 60 -19.35 3.30 -7.18
C MET A 60 -20.10 2.20 -6.43
N SER A 61 -21.35 1.91 -6.78
CA SER A 61 -22.12 0.81 -6.15
C SER A 61 -21.59 -0.58 -6.49
N GLN A 62 -20.69 -0.67 -7.48
CA GLN A 62 -20.10 -1.92 -7.96
C GLN A 62 -18.85 -2.35 -7.18
N PHE A 63 -18.34 -1.51 -6.27
CA PHE A 63 -17.08 -1.76 -5.57
C PHE A 63 -17.28 -2.04 -4.10
N GLU A 64 -16.47 -2.97 -3.58
CA GLU A 64 -16.47 -3.32 -2.15
C GLU A 64 -15.62 -2.33 -1.32
N GLU A 65 -14.51 -1.83 -1.88
CA GLU A 65 -13.61 -0.86 -1.24
C GLU A 65 -12.85 -0.02 -2.27
N VAL A 66 -12.31 1.11 -1.81
CA VAL A 66 -11.33 1.93 -2.55
C VAL A 66 -9.94 1.67 -2.01
N VAL A 67 -8.99 1.31 -2.90
CA VAL A 67 -7.65 0.87 -2.53
C VAL A 67 -6.59 1.83 -3.06
N PHE A 68 -5.83 2.48 -2.17
CA PHE A 68 -4.64 3.23 -2.55
C PHE A 68 -3.50 2.24 -2.84
N CYS A 69 -3.21 2.07 -4.14
CA CYS A 69 -2.16 1.20 -4.64
C CYS A 69 -1.93 1.53 -6.13
N GLY A 70 -0.68 1.40 -6.58
CA GLY A 70 -0.28 1.68 -7.96
C GLY A 70 1.18 1.29 -8.17
N PHE A 71 1.85 1.93 -9.13
CA PHE A 71 3.28 1.66 -9.40
C PHE A 71 4.24 2.34 -8.43
N GLY A 72 3.78 3.38 -7.73
CA GLY A 72 4.49 4.01 -6.63
C GLY A 72 4.03 3.56 -5.25
N GLU A 73 4.68 4.13 -4.24
CA GLU A 73 4.28 4.04 -2.84
C GLU A 73 3.28 5.17 -2.53
N PRO A 74 2.01 4.87 -2.19
CA PRO A 74 0.99 5.91 -2.02
C PRO A 74 1.34 6.97 -0.96
N THR A 75 2.12 6.61 0.06
CA THR A 75 2.56 7.56 1.10
C THR A 75 3.59 8.59 0.62
N GLU A 76 4.15 8.47 -0.59
CA GLU A 76 4.91 9.56 -1.25
C GLU A 76 3.99 10.72 -1.69
N ALA A 77 2.68 10.48 -1.81
CA ALA A 77 1.66 11.48 -2.12
C ALA A 77 0.66 11.66 -0.96
N PHE A 78 1.15 11.64 0.28
CA PHE A 78 0.30 11.48 1.48
C PHE A 78 -0.78 12.55 1.65
N GLU A 79 -0.50 13.81 1.34
CA GLU A 79 -1.51 14.89 1.45
C GLU A 79 -2.64 14.69 0.43
N VAL A 80 -2.32 14.32 -0.81
CA VAL A 80 -3.31 13.96 -1.84
C VAL A 80 -4.11 12.73 -1.43
N LEU A 81 -3.45 11.72 -0.88
CA LEU A 81 -4.09 10.51 -0.36
C LEU A 81 -5.15 10.86 0.70
N LYS A 82 -4.81 11.70 1.69
CA LYS A 82 -5.75 12.10 2.74
C LYS A 82 -6.98 12.80 2.19
N GLU A 83 -6.80 13.72 1.24
CA GLU A 83 -7.91 14.44 0.61
C GLU A 83 -8.84 13.49 -0.15
N VAL A 84 -8.28 12.59 -0.96
CA VAL A 84 -9.06 11.61 -1.72
C VAL A 84 -9.76 10.61 -0.79
N ALA A 85 -9.08 10.12 0.26
CA ALA A 85 -9.67 9.22 1.24
C ALA A 85 -10.85 9.89 1.97
N CYS A 86 -10.69 11.16 2.38
CA CYS A 86 -11.75 11.93 3.01
C CYS A 86 -12.96 12.09 2.08
N PHE A 87 -12.73 12.36 0.79
CA PHE A 87 -13.79 12.42 -0.22
C PHE A 87 -14.53 11.07 -0.33
N VAL A 88 -13.81 9.95 -0.45
CA VAL A 88 -14.42 8.62 -0.56
C VAL A 88 -15.30 8.32 0.65
N LYS A 89 -14.79 8.56 1.87
CA LYS A 89 -15.54 8.32 3.12
C LYS A 89 -16.81 9.16 3.22
N LYS A 90 -16.77 10.43 2.79
CA LYS A 90 -17.91 11.35 2.87
C LYS A 90 -18.95 11.14 1.77
N THR A 91 -18.51 10.80 0.57
CA THR A 91 -19.40 10.75 -0.61
C THR A 91 -19.98 9.36 -0.79
N TYR A 92 -19.15 8.33 -0.71
CA TYR A 92 -19.55 6.95 -1.04
C TYR A 92 -19.70 6.05 0.18
N HIS A 93 -19.18 6.47 1.35
CA HIS A 93 -19.23 5.69 2.60
C HIS A 93 -18.60 4.29 2.45
N LEU A 94 -17.69 4.14 1.49
CA LEU A 94 -16.98 2.89 1.23
C LEU A 94 -15.77 2.72 2.16
N PRO A 95 -15.40 1.48 2.49
CA PRO A 95 -14.13 1.17 3.11
C PRO A 95 -12.94 1.67 2.27
N VAL A 96 -11.91 2.17 2.95
CA VAL A 96 -10.67 2.61 2.33
C VAL A 96 -9.51 1.73 2.80
N ARG A 97 -8.74 1.21 1.85
CA ARG A 97 -7.53 0.44 2.11
C ARG A 97 -6.28 1.14 1.59
N LEU A 98 -5.23 1.17 2.39
CA LEU A 98 -3.89 1.59 1.98
C LEU A 98 -2.99 0.36 1.81
N ASN A 99 -2.53 0.09 0.58
CA ASN A 99 -1.43 -0.83 0.35
C ASN A 99 -0.11 -0.06 0.37
N THR A 100 0.83 -0.47 1.21
CA THR A 100 2.08 0.27 1.43
C THR A 100 3.27 -0.67 1.66
N ASN A 101 4.48 -0.17 1.42
CA ASN A 101 5.72 -0.80 1.88
C ASN A 101 6.00 -0.57 3.39
N GLY A 102 5.18 0.26 4.07
CA GLY A 102 5.28 0.53 5.51
C GLY A 102 6.33 1.57 5.90
N LEU A 103 6.92 2.27 4.93
CA LEU A 103 7.96 3.29 5.17
C LEU A 103 7.40 4.72 5.19
N GLY A 104 6.08 4.88 5.33
CA GLY A 104 5.40 6.17 5.23
C GLY A 104 5.96 7.25 6.17
N ASN A 105 6.31 6.88 7.41
CA ASN A 105 6.94 7.81 8.36
C ASN A 105 8.31 8.30 7.89
N LEU A 106 9.14 7.41 7.30
CA LEU A 106 10.45 7.79 6.75
C LEU A 106 10.31 8.64 5.49
N VAL A 107 9.34 8.31 4.62
CA VAL A 107 9.03 9.09 3.41
C VAL A 107 8.62 10.51 3.76
N ASN A 108 7.80 10.70 4.79
CA ASN A 108 7.23 11.99 5.16
C ASN A 108 8.06 12.74 6.24
N GLY A 109 9.11 12.11 6.80
CA GLY A 109 9.98 12.72 7.81
C GLY A 109 9.29 13.01 9.15
N ARG A 110 8.12 12.40 9.40
CA ARG A 110 7.28 12.60 10.59
C ARG A 110 6.38 11.39 10.80
N ASP A 111 5.79 11.26 11.97
CA ASP A 111 4.76 10.25 12.21
C ASP A 111 3.45 10.62 11.51
N ILE A 112 3.02 9.80 10.55
CA ILE A 112 1.79 9.99 9.77
C ILE A 112 0.65 9.07 10.24
N VAL A 113 0.95 8.09 11.09
CA VAL A 113 -0.01 7.05 11.47
C VAL A 113 -1.26 7.61 12.17
N PRO A 114 -1.17 8.58 13.11
CA PRO A 114 -2.35 9.16 13.73
C PRO A 114 -3.30 9.84 12.74
N GLU A 115 -2.81 10.33 11.61
CA GLU A 115 -3.62 10.98 10.58
C GLU A 115 -4.39 10.00 9.70
N LEU A 116 -4.08 8.70 9.76
CA LEU A 116 -4.86 7.67 9.08
C LEU A 116 -6.21 7.40 9.76
N ALA A 117 -6.33 7.77 11.05
CA ALA A 117 -7.52 7.53 11.85
C ALA A 117 -8.78 8.11 11.20
N GLY A 118 -9.78 7.26 10.97
CA GLY A 118 -11.05 7.66 10.33
C GLY A 118 -10.98 7.87 8.81
N LEU A 119 -9.78 7.89 8.22
CA LEU A 119 -9.59 7.99 6.77
C LEU A 119 -9.35 6.63 6.13
N VAL A 120 -8.65 5.74 6.83
CA VAL A 120 -8.27 4.41 6.33
C VAL A 120 -8.80 3.34 7.29
N ASP A 121 -9.50 2.37 6.72
CA ASP A 121 -10.10 1.25 7.47
C ASP A 121 -9.17 0.03 7.51
N THR A 122 -8.35 -0.15 6.46
CA THR A 122 -7.35 -1.22 6.38
C THR A 122 -5.99 -0.70 5.91
N VAL A 123 -4.91 -1.08 6.58
CA VAL A 123 -3.53 -0.92 6.07
C VAL A 123 -2.96 -2.29 5.75
N SER A 124 -2.51 -2.49 4.51
CA SER A 124 -1.86 -3.72 4.05
C SER A 124 -0.40 -3.44 3.72
N ILE A 125 0.51 -3.98 4.54
CA ILE A 125 1.94 -3.72 4.52
C ILE A 125 2.66 -4.90 3.86
N SER A 126 3.61 -4.60 2.98
CA SER A 126 4.45 -5.63 2.34
C SER A 126 5.65 -5.99 3.23
N LEU A 127 5.53 -7.07 4.00
CA LEU A 127 6.57 -7.63 4.87
C LEU A 127 7.65 -8.36 4.06
N ASN A 128 7.24 -9.21 3.12
CA ASN A 128 8.10 -9.96 2.17
C ASN A 128 9.10 -10.98 2.75
N ASN A 129 9.75 -10.73 3.89
CA ASN A 129 10.67 -11.68 4.54
C ASN A 129 10.79 -11.37 6.04
N PRO A 130 10.93 -12.38 6.93
CA PRO A 130 11.08 -12.13 8.37
C PRO A 130 12.50 -11.72 8.77
N HIS A 131 13.50 -11.97 7.92
CA HIS A 131 14.90 -11.67 8.18
C HIS A 131 15.30 -10.32 7.57
N PRO A 132 15.89 -9.39 8.33
CA PRO A 132 16.27 -8.07 7.83
C PRO A 132 17.18 -8.12 6.59
N GLU A 133 18.21 -8.97 6.60
CA GLU A 133 19.18 -9.05 5.50
C GLU A 133 18.52 -9.48 4.18
N GLU A 134 17.67 -10.51 4.23
CA GLU A 134 16.93 -10.98 3.05
C GLU A 134 15.87 -9.97 2.62
N TYR A 135 15.18 -9.33 3.57
CA TYR A 135 14.30 -8.20 3.28
C TYR A 135 15.04 -7.11 2.49
N HIS A 136 16.26 -6.73 2.90
CA HIS A 136 17.03 -5.68 2.21
C HIS A 136 17.45 -6.09 0.81
N LYS A 137 17.86 -7.36 0.60
CA LYS A 137 18.18 -7.90 -0.73
C LYS A 137 16.98 -7.84 -1.68
N LEU A 138 15.79 -8.13 -1.16
CA LEU A 138 14.53 -8.16 -1.91
C LEU A 138 13.96 -6.77 -2.17
N VAL A 139 13.81 -5.94 -1.13
CA VAL A 139 13.06 -4.67 -1.17
C VAL A 139 13.93 -3.50 -1.65
N ARG A 140 15.23 -3.50 -1.32
CA ARG A 140 16.21 -2.49 -1.76
C ARG A 140 15.72 -1.06 -1.51
N SER A 141 15.39 -0.77 -0.26
CA SER A 141 14.95 0.57 0.16
C SER A 141 16.11 1.56 0.12
N ARG A 142 15.86 2.80 -0.34
CA ARG A 142 16.82 3.92 -0.28
C ARG A 142 17.21 4.29 1.15
N PHE A 143 16.42 3.88 2.14
CA PHE A 143 16.69 4.13 3.55
C PHE A 143 17.64 3.09 4.16
N GLY A 144 18.03 2.04 3.43
CA GLY A 144 18.97 1.03 3.92
C GLY A 144 18.45 0.26 5.13
N ASP A 145 19.34 -0.10 6.04
CA ASP A 145 19.07 -1.09 7.10
C ASP A 145 17.96 -0.68 8.07
N VAL A 146 17.71 0.62 8.24
CA VAL A 146 16.65 1.10 9.12
C VAL A 146 15.24 0.79 8.60
N SER A 147 15.09 0.47 7.31
CA SER A 147 13.78 0.29 6.68
C SER A 147 13.01 -0.89 7.26
N PHE A 148 13.69 -1.99 7.60
CA PHE A 148 13.01 -3.16 8.14
C PHE A 148 12.36 -2.83 9.48
N ARG A 149 13.13 -2.24 10.40
CA ARG A 149 12.61 -1.85 11.71
C ARG A 149 11.52 -0.78 11.60
N ALA A 150 11.73 0.23 10.75
CA ALA A 150 10.73 1.29 10.54
C ALA A 150 9.39 0.74 10.02
N MET A 151 9.43 -0.25 9.14
CA MET A 151 8.23 -0.93 8.62
C MET A 151 7.48 -1.70 9.73
N LEU A 152 8.20 -2.40 10.62
CA LEU A 152 7.57 -3.08 11.76
C LEU A 152 6.98 -2.10 12.78
N ASP A 153 7.70 -1.00 13.07
CA ASP A 153 7.23 0.05 13.98
C ASP A 153 5.99 0.74 13.42
N PHE A 154 5.97 1.03 12.11
CA PHE A 154 4.79 1.55 11.42
C PHE A 154 3.60 0.60 11.52
N ALA A 155 3.80 -0.71 11.26
CA ALA A 155 2.76 -1.71 11.38
C ALA A 155 2.14 -1.75 12.79
N LYS A 156 3.01 -1.77 13.81
CA LYS A 156 2.59 -1.75 15.21
C LYS A 156 1.83 -0.47 15.56
N GLU A 157 2.31 0.68 15.11
CA GLU A 157 1.65 1.96 15.40
C GLU A 157 0.27 2.04 14.74
N CYS A 158 0.11 1.50 13.52
CA CYS A 158 -1.17 1.46 12.83
C CYS A 158 -2.26 0.77 13.65
N THR A 159 -1.92 -0.24 14.46
CA THR A 159 -2.91 -0.98 15.29
C THR A 159 -3.66 -0.09 16.29
N LYS A 160 -3.12 1.09 16.63
CA LYS A 160 -3.76 2.03 17.55
C LYS A 160 -4.83 2.90 16.88
N TYR A 161 -4.78 3.03 15.55
CA TYR A 161 -5.55 4.04 14.81
C TYR A 161 -6.37 3.47 13.64
N VAL A 162 -5.94 2.33 13.09
CA VAL A 162 -6.55 1.68 11.93
C VAL A 162 -7.21 0.37 12.40
N PRO A 163 -8.50 0.13 12.09
CA PRO A 163 -9.22 -1.06 12.54
C PRO A 163 -8.60 -2.39 12.12
N ASN A 164 -8.02 -2.46 10.91
CA ASN A 164 -7.47 -3.67 10.34
C ASN A 164 -6.05 -3.44 9.80
N VAL A 165 -5.07 -4.14 10.37
CA VAL A 165 -3.67 -4.07 9.93
C VAL A 165 -3.24 -5.45 9.47
N ILE A 166 -2.81 -5.51 8.22
CA ILE A 166 -2.37 -6.73 7.55
C ILE A 166 -0.92 -6.57 7.16
N MET A 167 -0.10 -7.59 7.40
CA MET A 167 1.23 -7.72 6.83
C MET A 167 1.26 -8.93 5.90
N SER A 168 1.89 -8.77 4.74
CA SER A 168 1.84 -9.79 3.69
C SER A 168 3.18 -10.07 3.03
N THR A 169 3.30 -11.30 2.55
CA THR A 169 4.42 -11.81 1.76
C THR A 169 3.91 -12.23 0.38
N VAL A 170 4.84 -12.47 -0.54
CA VAL A 170 4.57 -13.02 -1.87
C VAL A 170 5.01 -14.47 -1.87
N GLU A 171 4.13 -15.39 -2.28
CA GLU A 171 4.36 -16.83 -2.18
C GLU A 171 5.66 -17.28 -2.88
N THR A 172 6.01 -16.68 -4.01
CA THR A 172 7.21 -17.04 -4.80
C THR A 172 8.52 -16.52 -4.23
N THR A 173 8.49 -15.69 -3.18
CA THR A 173 9.69 -15.02 -2.62
C THR A 173 10.07 -15.53 -1.23
N ILE A 174 9.40 -16.55 -0.70
CA ILE A 174 9.54 -16.97 0.68
C ILE A 174 9.46 -18.50 0.84
N SER A 175 10.25 -19.06 1.77
CA SER A 175 10.14 -20.48 2.12
C SER A 175 8.96 -20.72 3.09
N LYS A 176 8.52 -21.98 3.24
CA LYS A 176 7.49 -22.33 4.24
C LYS A 176 7.94 -22.12 5.69
N GLU A 177 9.25 -22.11 5.94
CA GLU A 177 9.81 -21.84 7.27
C GLU A 177 9.76 -20.34 7.57
N ASP A 178 10.25 -19.53 6.63
CA ASP A 178 10.16 -18.08 6.70
C ASP A 178 8.70 -17.58 6.76
N GLU A 179 7.76 -18.29 6.14
CA GLU A 179 6.32 -18.00 6.24
C GLU A 179 5.82 -18.11 7.69
N LYS A 180 6.23 -19.16 8.41
CA LYS A 180 5.87 -19.35 9.82
C LYS A 180 6.49 -18.27 10.71
N GLU A 181 7.72 -17.89 10.41
CA GLU A 181 8.39 -16.81 11.13
C GLU A 181 7.73 -15.46 10.85
N CYS A 182 7.30 -15.19 9.62
CA CYS A 182 6.47 -14.03 9.30
C CYS A 182 5.18 -14.02 10.10
N ALA A 183 4.49 -15.18 10.19
CA ALA A 183 3.26 -15.30 10.96
C ALA A 183 3.49 -15.00 12.45
N ALA A 184 4.55 -15.57 13.06
CA ALA A 184 4.92 -15.29 14.44
C ALA A 184 5.31 -13.82 14.68
N LEU A 185 6.02 -13.21 13.72
CA LEU A 185 6.34 -11.79 13.76
C LEU A 185 5.07 -10.93 13.75
N CYS A 186 4.13 -11.22 12.86
CA CYS A 186 2.84 -10.52 12.78
C CYS A 186 2.03 -10.68 14.08
N GLU A 187 1.97 -11.88 14.63
CA GLU A 187 1.32 -12.15 15.92
C GLU A 187 1.93 -11.29 17.04
N SER A 188 3.26 -11.19 17.11
CA SER A 188 3.96 -10.37 18.11
C SER A 188 3.66 -8.86 17.98
N LEU A 189 3.26 -8.41 16.80
CA LEU A 189 2.89 -7.02 16.51
C LEU A 189 1.39 -6.77 16.68
N GLY A 190 0.58 -7.81 16.86
CA GLY A 190 -0.88 -7.71 16.93
C GLY A 190 -1.53 -7.44 15.57
N VAL A 191 -0.92 -7.90 14.47
CA VAL A 191 -1.40 -7.69 13.11
C VAL A 191 -1.69 -9.02 12.41
N THR A 192 -2.54 -8.99 11.39
CA THR A 192 -2.91 -10.19 10.64
C THR A 192 -1.86 -10.51 9.58
N TYR A 193 -1.40 -11.75 9.54
CA TYR A 193 -0.53 -12.23 8.47
C TYR A 193 -1.35 -12.75 7.27
N ARG A 194 -0.91 -12.45 6.04
CA ARG A 194 -1.50 -12.96 4.80
C ARG A 194 -0.44 -13.28 3.76
N ILE A 195 -0.45 -14.48 3.20
CA ILE A 195 0.33 -14.81 1.99
C ILE A 195 -0.47 -14.45 0.73
N ARG A 196 0.20 -13.90 -0.29
CA ARG A 196 -0.41 -13.55 -1.58
C ARG A 196 0.20 -14.35 -2.71
N PRO A 197 -0.58 -14.79 -3.71
CA PRO A 197 -0.03 -15.32 -4.94
C PRO A 197 0.78 -14.23 -5.66
N PHE A 198 1.75 -14.65 -6.49
CA PHE A 198 2.37 -13.74 -7.45
C PHE A 198 1.44 -13.59 -8.66
N GLU A 199 1.22 -12.35 -9.11
CA GLU A 199 0.36 -12.01 -10.26
C GLU A 199 1.09 -12.18 -11.59
#